data_AF-A0A5C9EZG6-F1
#
_entry.id   AF-A0A5C9EZG6-F1
#
_cell.length_a   1.000
_cell.length_b   1.000
_cell.length_c   1.000
_cell.angle_alpha   90.00
_cell.angle_beta   90.00
_cell.angle_gamma   90.00
#
_symmetry.space_group_name_H-M   'P 1'
#
loop_
_entity.id
_entity.type
_entity.pdbx_description
1 polymer ?
#
loop_
_entity_poly.entity_id
_entity_poly.type
_entity_poly.pdbx_seq_one_letter_code
_entity_poly.pdbx_strand_id
1 'polypeptide(L)'
;MNHIWDVRADAKQKGDDERKISPEKIYEDERGKTHYVFKKAMFNNPWYEIPQDDYQLFRNFLKGGSRSYPSDGNIPCDIVADEVEKIINKVVKYSENPNSIYHKEAKNALQEGKESLFRGTVKIYLGKYTSRDWRRKRFTDDIDFWTFHINLLDAALRECGFKWNKKSKEWEKGIMWKNPKTGETRNEVLYAANNLSQLLDFGAGSYLEGASLKEVFLKKLKRGHDVDLSDIINVVMVNSFDDVKDVEEWRETRKSFEEAANTRNTRTISNMISLCRYSMAIAEHSRNVSKAIEKYHEEIYDETKYPDEEIKSICNISVHWQNFLKMNGIDATREMIHNFLVEQIEEKRNYAKNLETFTHTILELLNSKFKHQNVVFEIEQ
;
A
#
# COMPACT_ATOMS: atom_id res chain seq x y z
N MET A 1 -0.18 0.09 39.27
CA MET A 1 -0.13 0.86 38.01
C MET A 1 0.35 -0.04 36.85
N ASN A 2 -0.30 -1.18 36.60
CA ASN A 2 0.17 -2.22 35.66
C ASN A 2 -0.78 -2.45 34.45
N HIS A 3 -1.51 -1.42 33.99
CA HIS A 3 -2.55 -1.61 32.98
C HIS A 3 -2.52 -0.63 31.80
N ILE A 4 -1.37 0.02 31.52
CA ILE A 4 -1.31 0.98 30.39
C ILE A 4 -0.62 0.39 29.15
N TRP A 5 0.28 -0.60 29.28
CA TRP A 5 0.96 -1.20 28.14
C TRP A 5 1.37 -2.66 28.39
N ASP A 6 1.20 -3.51 27.36
CA ASP A 6 1.66 -4.90 27.33
C ASP A 6 3.10 -4.96 26.76
N VAL A 7 3.98 -5.69 27.47
CA VAL A 7 5.46 -5.65 27.39
C VAL A 7 6.07 -6.82 26.60
N ARG A 8 5.35 -7.39 25.63
CA ARG A 8 5.85 -8.51 24.82
C ARG A 8 5.83 -8.16 23.33
N ALA A 9 6.98 -7.74 22.82
CA ALA A 9 7.23 -7.64 21.38
C ALA A 9 7.47 -9.05 20.79
N ASP A 10 6.91 -9.29 19.61
CA ASP A 10 7.16 -10.42 18.70
C ASP A 10 6.36 -11.73 18.85
N ALA A 11 5.46 -11.86 19.82
CA ALA A 11 4.56 -13.02 19.87
C ALA A 11 3.27 -12.79 19.06
N LYS A 12 3.19 -13.29 17.82
CA LYS A 12 1.90 -13.59 17.17
C LYS A 12 1.19 -14.65 18.02
N GLN A 13 0.22 -14.27 18.84
CA GLN A 13 -0.59 -15.25 19.57
C GLN A 13 -1.81 -15.64 18.72
N LYS A 14 -2.18 -16.92 18.73
CA LYS A 14 -3.41 -17.41 18.08
C LYS A 14 -4.63 -16.67 18.65
N GLY A 15 -5.32 -15.88 17.83
CA GLY A 15 -6.44 -15.03 18.20
C GLY A 15 -6.48 -13.77 17.32
N ASP A 16 -7.26 -12.76 17.68
CA ASP A 16 -7.58 -11.54 16.90
C ASP A 16 -6.40 -10.55 16.65
N ASP A 17 -5.17 -11.07 16.57
CA ASP A 17 -3.93 -10.44 16.11
C ASP A 17 -3.71 -8.98 16.57
N GLU A 18 -3.80 -8.73 17.88
CA GLU A 18 -3.44 -7.42 18.43
C GLU A 18 -1.94 -7.15 18.29
N ARG A 19 -1.59 -6.07 17.58
CA ARG A 19 -0.20 -5.61 17.46
C ARG A 19 0.29 -5.05 18.79
N LYS A 20 1.23 -5.76 19.42
CA LYS A 20 1.94 -5.32 20.63
C LYS A 20 3.26 -4.69 20.25
N ILE A 21 3.56 -3.52 20.81
CA ILE A 21 4.77 -2.75 20.53
C ILE A 21 5.41 -2.40 21.86
N SER A 22 6.69 -2.72 22.00
CA SER A 22 7.46 -2.40 23.19
C SER A 22 8.54 -1.36 22.88
N PRO A 23 8.75 -0.40 23.77
CA PRO A 23 9.88 0.51 23.68
C PRO A 23 11.18 -0.27 23.86
N GLU A 24 12.23 0.17 23.19
CA GLU A 24 13.59 -0.31 23.44
C GLU A 24 14.14 0.29 24.73
N LYS A 25 13.87 1.57 24.96
CA LYS A 25 14.37 2.32 26.10
C LYS A 25 13.24 3.12 26.74
N ILE A 26 13.23 3.14 28.07
CA ILE A 26 12.34 3.96 28.88
C ILE A 26 13.22 4.79 29.82
N TYR A 27 12.99 6.10 29.90
CA TYR A 27 13.68 6.97 30.87
C TYR A 27 12.78 8.14 31.28
N GLU A 28 13.13 8.79 32.39
CA GLU A 28 12.46 10.03 32.84
C GLU A 28 13.39 11.23 32.59
N ASP A 29 12.84 12.33 32.06
CA ASP A 29 13.60 13.57 31.89
C ASP A 29 13.62 14.42 33.18
N GLU A 30 14.43 15.49 33.18
CA GLU A 30 14.54 16.42 34.32
C GLU A 30 13.23 17.14 34.67
N ARG A 31 12.22 17.05 33.79
CA ARG A 31 10.90 17.67 33.97
C ARG A 31 9.86 16.64 34.44
N GLY A 32 10.27 15.42 34.76
CA GLY A 32 9.39 14.35 35.22
C GLY A 32 8.54 13.70 34.12
N LYS A 33 8.94 13.82 32.85
CA LYS A 33 8.28 13.15 31.72
C LYS A 33 8.89 11.79 31.47
N THR A 34 8.05 10.77 31.27
CA THR A 34 8.47 9.44 30.86
C THR A 34 8.57 9.35 29.34
N HIS A 35 9.77 9.06 28.85
CA HIS A 35 10.09 8.87 27.44
C HIS A 35 10.08 7.38 27.09
N TYR A 36 9.33 7.03 26.03
CA TYR A 36 9.28 5.71 25.43
C TYR A 36 9.92 5.77 24.05
N VAL A 37 11.14 5.24 23.94
CA VAL A 37 11.92 5.25 22.70
C VAL A 37 11.76 3.92 21.99
N PHE A 38 11.28 3.93 20.75
CA PHE A 38 11.11 2.74 19.93
C PHE A 38 12.18 2.65 18.85
N LYS A 39 12.70 1.44 18.63
CA LYS A 39 13.57 1.16 17.48
C LYS A 39 12.82 1.24 16.16
N LYS A 40 13.50 1.72 15.13
CA LYS A 40 13.08 1.55 13.73
C LYS A 40 12.90 0.05 13.45
N ALA A 41 11.94 -0.31 12.60
CA ALA A 41 11.71 -1.69 12.22
C ALA A 41 11.33 -1.75 10.74
N MET A 42 11.78 -2.77 10.03
CA MET A 42 11.30 -3.10 8.69
C MET A 42 10.19 -4.14 8.78
N PHE A 43 9.31 -4.20 7.78
CA PHE A 43 8.39 -5.32 7.66
C PHE A 43 9.17 -6.63 7.55
N ASN A 44 8.70 -7.67 8.22
CA ASN A 44 9.32 -8.98 8.11
C ASN A 44 9.16 -9.50 6.68
N ASN A 45 10.27 -9.87 6.07
CA ASN A 45 10.29 -10.38 4.71
C ASN A 45 11.28 -11.53 4.61
N PRO A 46 10.80 -12.79 4.56
CA PRO A 46 11.68 -13.95 4.49
C PRO A 46 12.42 -14.07 3.15
N TRP A 47 12.06 -13.28 2.13
CA TRP A 47 12.57 -13.44 0.77
C TRP A 47 13.50 -12.30 0.32
N TYR A 48 13.82 -11.36 1.23
CA TYR A 48 14.76 -10.28 0.95
C TYR A 48 15.53 -9.88 2.19
N GLU A 49 16.84 -9.83 2.03
CA GLU A 49 17.75 -9.26 3.00
C GLU A 49 18.27 -7.93 2.46
N ILE A 50 18.31 -6.91 3.32
CA ILE A 50 18.86 -5.61 2.95
C ILE A 50 20.39 -5.74 3.01
N PRO A 51 21.09 -5.69 1.87
CA PRO A 51 22.55 -5.78 1.88
C PRO A 51 23.16 -4.55 2.54
N GLN A 52 24.28 -4.74 3.23
CA GLN A 52 25.08 -3.64 3.79
C GLN A 52 25.98 -2.98 2.74
N ASP A 53 26.27 -3.68 1.65
CA ASP A 53 27.09 -3.17 0.54
C ASP A 53 26.24 -2.40 -0.47
N ASP A 54 26.67 -1.17 -0.78
CA ASP A 54 25.99 -0.27 -1.72
C ASP A 54 25.88 -0.90 -3.12
N TYR A 55 26.89 -1.65 -3.55
CA TYR A 55 26.87 -2.24 -4.89
C TYR A 55 25.83 -3.36 -4.99
N GLN A 56 25.79 -4.23 -3.99
CA GLN A 56 24.74 -5.25 -3.89
C GLN A 56 23.36 -4.62 -3.73
N LEU A 57 23.22 -3.49 -3.02
CA LEU A 57 21.96 -2.75 -2.93
C LEU A 57 21.51 -2.23 -4.30
N PHE A 58 22.43 -1.67 -5.09
CA PHE A 58 22.19 -1.24 -6.46
C PHE A 58 21.77 -2.41 -7.37
N ARG A 59 22.51 -3.53 -7.33
CA ARG A 59 22.19 -4.76 -8.09
C ARG A 59 20.82 -5.31 -7.72
N ASN A 60 20.49 -5.32 -6.42
CA ASN A 60 19.18 -5.73 -5.93
C ASN A 60 18.09 -4.81 -6.47
N PHE A 61 18.28 -3.49 -6.42
CA PHE A 61 17.32 -2.53 -6.98
C PHE A 61 17.04 -2.78 -8.47
N LEU A 62 18.10 -2.94 -9.27
CA LEU A 62 17.98 -3.22 -10.71
C LEU A 62 17.19 -4.49 -11.02
N LYS A 63 17.43 -5.56 -10.26
CA LYS A 63 16.75 -6.85 -10.44
C LYS A 63 15.31 -6.88 -9.91
N GLY A 64 14.77 -5.71 -9.55
CA GLY A 64 13.46 -5.60 -8.92
C GLY A 64 13.42 -6.21 -7.52
N GLY A 65 14.58 -6.41 -6.89
CA GLY A 65 14.75 -6.89 -5.53
C GLY A 65 13.82 -6.14 -4.60
N SER A 66 12.89 -6.88 -4.01
CA SER A 66 11.77 -6.29 -3.29
C SER A 66 12.18 -6.03 -1.85
N ARG A 67 12.05 -4.79 -1.39
CA ARG A 67 11.44 -4.62 -0.08
C ARG A 67 10.08 -5.29 -0.20
N SER A 68 9.91 -6.54 0.20
CA SER A 68 8.58 -7.15 0.20
C SER A 68 7.85 -6.48 1.35
N TYR A 69 7.21 -5.39 0.99
CA TYR A 69 6.05 -4.95 1.70
C TYR A 69 5.04 -6.11 1.74
N PRO A 70 4.35 -6.27 2.85
CA PRO A 70 3.30 -7.27 2.98
C PRO A 70 2.26 -7.13 1.87
N SER A 71 1.76 -8.26 1.40
CA SER A 71 0.63 -8.38 0.48
C SER A 71 -0.31 -9.44 1.01
N ASP A 72 -1.59 -9.33 0.67
CA ASP A 72 -2.65 -10.30 0.97
C ASP A 72 -3.26 -10.77 -0.34
N GLY A 73 -2.83 -11.92 -0.84
CA GLY A 73 -3.37 -12.52 -2.06
C GLY A 73 -2.30 -12.98 -3.05
N ASN A 74 -2.75 -13.57 -4.17
CA ASN A 74 -1.89 -14.23 -5.15
C ASN A 74 -1.96 -13.63 -6.56
N ILE A 75 -2.80 -12.60 -6.76
CA ILE A 75 -2.97 -11.92 -8.06
C ILE A 75 -2.32 -10.54 -7.99
N PRO A 76 -1.45 -10.17 -8.93
CA PRO A 76 -0.91 -8.81 -9.02
C PRO A 76 -2.02 -7.76 -9.09
N CYS A 77 -1.86 -6.66 -8.36
CA CYS A 77 -2.90 -5.64 -8.24
C CYS A 77 -3.21 -4.92 -9.56
N ASP A 78 -2.28 -4.91 -10.53
CA ASP A 78 -2.52 -4.38 -11.88
C ASP A 78 -3.55 -5.21 -12.64
N ILE A 79 -3.47 -6.54 -12.56
CA ILE A 79 -4.47 -7.45 -13.14
C ILE A 79 -5.83 -7.27 -12.47
N VAL A 80 -5.85 -7.12 -11.14
CA VAL A 80 -7.11 -6.84 -10.42
C VAL A 80 -7.70 -5.50 -10.86
N ALA A 81 -6.87 -4.46 -11.01
CA ALA A 81 -7.32 -3.16 -11.48
C ALA A 81 -7.93 -3.22 -12.90
N ASP A 82 -7.34 -4.00 -13.81
CA ASP A 82 -7.90 -4.22 -15.15
C ASP A 82 -9.29 -4.89 -15.10
N GLU A 83 -9.49 -5.83 -14.18
CA GLU A 83 -10.80 -6.46 -13.97
C GLU A 83 -11.83 -5.47 -13.39
N VAL A 84 -11.41 -4.62 -12.46
CA VAL A 84 -12.25 -3.57 -11.90
C VAL A 84 -12.66 -2.56 -12.97
N GLU A 85 -11.74 -2.17 -13.86
CA GLU A 85 -12.05 -1.27 -14.97
C GLU A 85 -13.11 -1.86 -15.92
N LYS A 86 -13.07 -3.16 -16.20
CA LYS A 86 -14.12 -3.85 -16.99
C LYS A 86 -15.50 -3.74 -16.32
N ILE A 87 -15.56 -3.93 -15.00
CA ILE A 87 -16.81 -3.83 -14.22
C ILE A 87 -17.34 -2.40 -14.23
N ILE A 88 -16.49 -1.40 -13.99
CA ILE A 88 -16.87 0.02 -14.03
C ILE A 88 -17.37 0.40 -15.41
N ASN A 89 -16.66 0.00 -16.47
CA ASN A 89 -17.09 0.28 -17.85
C ASN A 89 -18.44 -0.37 -18.16
N LYS A 90 -18.78 -1.49 -17.52
CA LYS A 90 -20.11 -2.09 -17.63
C LYS A 90 -21.18 -1.24 -16.93
N VAL A 91 -20.90 -0.70 -15.74
CA VAL A 91 -21.80 0.24 -15.05
C VAL A 91 -22.01 1.52 -15.87
N VAL A 92 -20.93 2.08 -16.45
CA VAL A 92 -21.01 3.23 -17.35
C VAL A 92 -21.92 2.95 -18.54
N LYS A 93 -21.79 1.79 -19.20
CA LYS A 93 -22.67 1.39 -20.30
C LYS A 93 -24.15 1.34 -19.89
N TYR A 94 -24.48 0.89 -18.68
CA TYR A 94 -25.86 0.96 -18.19
C TYR A 94 -26.31 2.42 -17.99
N SER A 95 -25.43 3.29 -17.46
CA SER A 95 -25.73 4.71 -17.25
C SER A 95 -25.94 5.49 -18.55
N GLU A 96 -25.39 5.03 -19.67
CA GLU A 96 -25.51 5.65 -20.99
C GLU A 96 -26.68 5.10 -21.81
N ASN A 97 -27.22 3.92 -21.46
CA ASN A 97 -28.31 3.27 -22.18
C ASN A 97 -29.68 3.56 -21.51
N PRO A 98 -30.53 4.45 -22.07
CA PRO A 98 -31.83 4.79 -21.47
C PRO A 98 -32.82 3.61 -21.40
N ASN A 99 -32.61 2.58 -22.23
CA ASN A 99 -33.46 1.39 -22.26
C ASN A 99 -32.99 0.31 -21.26
N SER A 100 -31.86 0.50 -20.59
CA SER A 100 -31.42 -0.42 -19.55
C SER A 100 -32.32 -0.28 -18.32
N ILE A 101 -32.76 -1.42 -17.76
CA ILE A 101 -33.48 -1.44 -16.47
C ILE A 101 -32.65 -0.84 -15.32
N TYR A 102 -31.32 -0.79 -15.48
CA TYR A 102 -30.38 -0.25 -14.49
C TYR A 102 -29.97 1.21 -14.77
N HIS A 103 -30.52 1.87 -15.80
CA HIS A 103 -30.07 3.19 -16.24
C HIS A 103 -30.01 4.24 -15.12
N LYS A 104 -31.10 4.35 -14.35
CA LYS A 104 -31.23 5.32 -13.26
C LYS A 104 -30.30 4.99 -12.09
N GLU A 105 -30.22 3.71 -11.73
CA GLU A 105 -29.31 3.24 -10.67
C GLU A 105 -27.85 3.49 -11.04
N ALA A 106 -27.46 3.20 -12.29
CA ALA A 106 -26.11 3.41 -12.77
C ALA A 106 -25.71 4.89 -12.82
N LYS A 107 -26.63 5.77 -13.25
CA LYS A 107 -26.41 7.22 -13.19
C LYS A 107 -26.22 7.68 -11.75
N ASN A 108 -27.04 7.21 -10.83
CA ASN A 108 -26.94 7.56 -9.40
C ASN A 108 -25.63 7.06 -8.78
N ALA A 109 -25.25 5.80 -9.05
CA ALA A 109 -24.04 5.18 -8.54
C ALA A 109 -22.76 5.92 -8.98
N LEU A 110 -22.79 6.57 -10.16
CA LEU A 110 -21.66 7.31 -10.73
C LEU A 110 -21.66 8.81 -10.41
N GLN A 111 -22.62 9.32 -9.61
CA GLN A 111 -22.73 10.76 -9.32
C GLN A 111 -21.47 11.32 -8.65
N GLU A 112 -20.85 10.53 -7.77
CA GLU A 112 -19.63 10.88 -7.03
C GLU A 112 -18.35 10.45 -7.77
N GLY A 113 -18.48 10.07 -9.04
CA GLY A 113 -17.38 9.55 -9.86
C GLY A 113 -17.27 8.03 -9.84
N LYS A 114 -16.35 7.49 -10.65
CA LYS A 114 -16.15 6.03 -10.78
C LYS A 114 -15.51 5.43 -9.54
N GLU A 115 -14.63 6.19 -8.89
CA GLU A 115 -13.80 5.73 -7.77
C GLU A 115 -14.52 5.62 -6.43
N SER A 116 -15.73 6.16 -6.32
CA SER A 116 -16.58 5.99 -5.14
C SER A 116 -17.22 4.60 -5.06
N LEU A 117 -17.23 3.84 -6.17
CA LEU A 117 -17.84 2.50 -6.23
C LEU A 117 -17.00 1.42 -5.54
N PHE A 118 -15.72 1.67 -5.29
CA PHE A 118 -14.78 0.70 -4.74
C PHE A 118 -13.93 1.32 -3.64
N ARG A 119 -13.39 0.47 -2.77
CA ARG A 119 -12.62 0.88 -1.59
C ARG A 119 -11.37 0.01 -1.44
N GLY A 120 -10.66 0.20 -0.34
CA GLY A 120 -9.52 -0.64 0.03
C GLY A 120 -8.35 -0.50 -0.95
N THR A 121 -7.67 -1.62 -1.22
CA THR A 121 -6.46 -1.67 -2.04
C THR A 121 -6.70 -1.22 -3.47
N VAL A 122 -7.83 -1.63 -4.06
CA VAL A 122 -8.22 -1.26 -5.43
C VAL A 122 -8.39 0.25 -5.55
N LYS A 123 -8.98 0.92 -4.55
CA LYS A 123 -9.09 2.38 -4.55
C LYS A 123 -7.73 3.07 -4.55
N ILE A 124 -6.85 2.62 -3.65
CA ILE A 124 -5.49 3.15 -3.54
C ILE A 124 -4.74 3.02 -4.88
N TYR A 125 -4.97 1.92 -5.59
CA TYR A 125 -4.34 1.62 -6.87
C TYR A 125 -4.91 2.47 -8.02
N LEU A 126 -6.24 2.46 -8.21
CA LEU A 126 -6.91 3.12 -9.33
C LEU A 126 -6.83 4.64 -9.25
N GLY A 127 -6.97 5.22 -8.06
CA GLY A 127 -6.75 6.64 -7.83
C GLY A 127 -5.26 7.05 -7.87
N LYS A 128 -4.36 6.09 -8.14
CA LYS A 128 -2.92 6.29 -8.33
C LYS A 128 -2.23 6.99 -7.15
N TYR A 129 -2.71 6.77 -5.93
CA TYR A 129 -2.14 7.38 -4.72
C TYR A 129 -0.77 6.81 -4.32
N THR A 130 -0.22 5.84 -5.05
CA THR A 130 1.01 5.12 -4.72
C THR A 130 2.05 5.16 -5.84
N SER A 131 3.22 4.55 -5.62
CA SER A 131 4.26 4.48 -6.65
C SER A 131 3.95 3.38 -7.68
N ARG A 132 4.45 3.54 -8.91
CA ARG A 132 4.35 2.49 -9.95
C ARG A 132 5.04 1.20 -9.54
N ASP A 133 6.15 1.31 -8.81
CA ASP A 133 6.89 0.16 -8.27
C ASP A 133 6.05 -0.60 -7.24
N TRP A 134 5.37 0.11 -6.33
CA TRP A 134 4.49 -0.51 -5.34
C TRP A 134 3.33 -1.26 -5.98
N ARG A 135 2.68 -0.62 -6.95
CA ARG A 135 1.59 -1.20 -7.73
C ARG A 135 1.92 -2.57 -8.35
N ARG A 136 3.17 -2.79 -8.76
CA ARG A 136 3.64 -4.06 -9.33
C ARG A 136 3.98 -5.12 -8.29
N LYS A 137 4.22 -4.70 -7.04
CA LYS A 137 4.67 -5.55 -5.93
C LYS A 137 3.54 -5.92 -4.97
N ARG A 138 2.39 -5.25 -5.08
CA ARG A 138 1.19 -5.51 -4.30
C ARG A 138 0.34 -6.59 -4.96
N PHE A 139 0.00 -7.62 -4.21
CA PHE A 139 -0.88 -8.70 -4.66
C PHE A 139 -2.16 -8.71 -3.84
N THR A 140 -3.31 -8.80 -4.49
CA THR A 140 -4.65 -8.86 -3.87
C THR A 140 -5.53 -9.85 -4.61
N ASP A 141 -6.29 -10.67 -3.91
CA ASP A 141 -7.32 -11.55 -4.47
C ASP A 141 -8.73 -11.03 -4.27
N ASP A 142 -8.88 -9.89 -3.58
CA ASP A 142 -10.17 -9.28 -3.25
C ASP A 142 -10.43 -7.95 -3.97
N ILE A 143 -11.67 -7.77 -4.43
CA ILE A 143 -12.25 -6.49 -4.85
C ILE A 143 -13.37 -6.10 -3.88
N ASP A 144 -13.13 -5.00 -3.17
CA ASP A 144 -14.06 -4.39 -2.25
C ASP A 144 -14.92 -3.31 -2.94
N PHE A 145 -16.18 -3.61 -3.21
CA PHE A 145 -17.18 -2.61 -3.67
C PHE A 145 -17.86 -1.89 -2.51
N TRP A 146 -18.34 -0.69 -2.80
CA TRP A 146 -19.15 0.16 -1.92
C TRP A 146 -20.29 0.81 -2.72
N THR A 147 -21.47 0.17 -2.73
CA THR A 147 -22.63 0.74 -3.42
C THR A 147 -23.96 0.24 -2.86
N PHE A 148 -24.91 1.15 -2.68
CA PHE A 148 -26.28 0.80 -2.29
C PHE A 148 -27.08 0.15 -3.44
N HIS A 149 -26.58 0.25 -4.68
CA HIS A 149 -27.20 -0.32 -5.87
C HIS A 149 -26.75 -1.78 -6.08
N ILE A 150 -27.14 -2.68 -5.18
CA ILE A 150 -26.70 -4.08 -5.16
C ILE A 150 -27.06 -4.81 -6.46
N ASN A 151 -28.30 -4.64 -6.95
CA ASN A 151 -28.77 -5.33 -8.17
C ASN A 151 -27.99 -4.89 -9.42
N LEU A 152 -27.65 -3.60 -9.53
CA LEU A 152 -26.78 -3.07 -10.57
C LEU A 152 -25.40 -3.73 -10.54
N LEU A 153 -24.78 -3.81 -9.34
CA LEU A 153 -23.47 -4.42 -9.17
C LEU A 153 -23.49 -5.91 -9.54
N ASP A 154 -24.48 -6.65 -9.05
CA ASP A 154 -24.67 -8.07 -9.38
C ASP A 154 -24.81 -8.29 -10.90
N ALA A 155 -25.56 -7.42 -11.59
CA ALA A 155 -25.71 -7.48 -13.04
C ALA A 155 -24.37 -7.23 -13.75
N ALA A 156 -23.64 -6.19 -13.34
CA ALA A 156 -22.34 -5.87 -13.91
C ALA A 156 -21.32 -7.01 -13.70
N LEU A 157 -21.25 -7.57 -12.48
CA LEU A 157 -20.36 -8.68 -12.14
C LEU A 157 -20.66 -9.94 -12.97
N ARG A 158 -21.94 -10.33 -13.09
CA ARG A 158 -22.36 -11.47 -13.93
C ARG A 158 -21.92 -11.30 -15.38
N GLU A 159 -22.16 -10.12 -15.95
CA GLU A 159 -21.78 -9.83 -17.34
C GLU A 159 -20.25 -9.77 -17.54
N CYS A 160 -19.50 -9.45 -16.49
CA CYS A 160 -18.03 -9.50 -16.48
C CYS A 160 -17.47 -10.91 -16.19
N GLY A 161 -18.33 -11.93 -16.09
CA GLY A 161 -17.93 -13.33 -15.95
C GLY A 161 -17.73 -13.82 -14.52
N PHE A 162 -18.11 -13.02 -13.52
CA PHE A 162 -18.12 -13.49 -12.13
C PHE A 162 -19.32 -14.40 -11.88
N LYS A 163 -19.14 -15.37 -10.98
CA LYS A 163 -20.17 -16.31 -10.57
C LYS A 163 -20.40 -16.18 -9.06
N TRP A 164 -21.65 -16.04 -8.66
CA TRP A 164 -22.00 -16.01 -7.24
C TRP A 164 -21.78 -17.38 -6.60
N ASN A 165 -20.96 -17.42 -5.55
CA ASN A 165 -20.76 -18.61 -4.76
C ASN A 165 -21.58 -18.52 -3.47
N LYS A 166 -22.55 -19.44 -3.32
CA LYS A 166 -23.46 -19.47 -2.16
C LYS A 166 -22.75 -19.81 -0.84
N LYS A 167 -21.58 -20.48 -0.89
CA LYS A 167 -20.84 -20.90 0.31
C LYS A 167 -20.01 -19.74 0.88
N SER A 168 -19.18 -19.11 0.07
CA SER A 168 -18.39 -17.93 0.45
C SER A 168 -19.28 -16.68 0.60
N LYS A 169 -20.44 -16.65 -0.07
CA LYS A 169 -21.30 -15.47 -0.20
C LYS A 169 -20.57 -14.32 -0.91
N GLU A 170 -19.77 -14.67 -1.91
CA GLU A 170 -18.95 -13.76 -2.69
C GLU A 170 -19.07 -14.07 -4.19
N TRP A 171 -18.70 -13.09 -5.02
CA TRP A 171 -18.59 -13.24 -6.46
C TRP A 171 -17.19 -13.74 -6.81
N GLU A 172 -17.09 -14.81 -7.59
CA GLU A 172 -15.81 -15.44 -7.91
C GLU A 172 -15.55 -15.45 -9.41
N LYS A 173 -14.30 -15.19 -9.82
CA LYS A 173 -13.85 -15.30 -11.20
C LYS A 173 -12.47 -15.95 -11.26
N GLY A 174 -12.31 -16.95 -12.12
CA GLY A 174 -10.99 -17.52 -12.42
C GLY A 174 -10.16 -16.52 -13.23
N ILE A 175 -8.96 -16.21 -12.75
CA ILE A 175 -8.00 -15.31 -13.38
C ILE A 175 -6.74 -16.09 -13.74
N MET A 176 -6.30 -15.91 -14.98
CA MET A 176 -5.06 -16.48 -15.47
C MET A 176 -4.07 -15.35 -15.75
N TRP A 177 -2.85 -15.50 -15.24
CA TRP A 177 -1.79 -14.52 -15.50
C TRP A 177 -0.42 -15.17 -15.61
N LYS A 178 0.49 -14.52 -16.34
CA LYS A 178 1.85 -15.01 -16.56
C LYS A 178 2.82 -14.27 -15.65
N ASN A 179 3.56 -15.00 -14.83
CA ASN A 179 4.64 -14.44 -14.04
C ASN A 179 5.78 -14.03 -14.98
N PRO A 180 6.12 -12.72 -15.09
CA PRO A 180 7.13 -12.28 -16.03
C PRO A 180 8.54 -12.74 -15.63
N LYS A 181 8.77 -13.03 -14.33
CA LYS A 181 10.05 -13.51 -13.79
C LYS A 181 10.27 -15.00 -14.04
N THR A 182 9.28 -15.84 -13.79
CA THR A 182 9.41 -17.31 -13.95
C THR A 182 8.90 -17.82 -15.30
N GLY A 183 8.13 -17.01 -16.02
CA GLY A 183 7.43 -17.41 -17.24
C GLY A 183 6.21 -18.32 -17.00
N GLU A 184 5.95 -18.71 -15.75
CA GLU A 184 4.87 -19.62 -15.37
C GLU A 184 3.50 -18.95 -15.52
N THR A 185 2.54 -19.70 -16.05
CA THR A 185 1.13 -19.31 -16.04
C THR A 185 0.50 -19.75 -14.72
N ARG A 186 -0.06 -18.80 -13.97
CA ARG A 186 -0.80 -19.04 -12.73
C ARG A 186 -2.29 -18.92 -12.96
N ASN A 187 -3.05 -19.72 -12.21
CA ASN A 187 -4.50 -19.72 -12.21
C ASN A 187 -4.96 -19.48 -10.77
N GLU A 188 -5.63 -18.36 -10.55
CA GLU A 188 -6.06 -17.92 -9.23
C GLU A 188 -7.56 -17.60 -9.27
N VAL A 189 -8.19 -17.47 -8.10
CA VAL A 189 -9.57 -17.03 -7.97
C VAL A 189 -9.56 -15.59 -7.46
N LEU A 190 -10.25 -14.70 -8.19
CA LEU A 190 -10.51 -13.33 -7.78
C LEU A 190 -11.90 -13.27 -7.16
N TYR A 191 -11.97 -12.73 -5.95
CA TYR A 191 -13.18 -12.52 -5.19
C TYR A 191 -13.63 -11.07 -5.32
N ALA A 192 -14.93 -10.87 -5.43
CA ALA A 192 -15.56 -9.57 -5.42
C ALA A 192 -16.73 -9.59 -4.45
N ALA A 193 -16.78 -8.57 -3.60
CA ALA A 193 -17.83 -8.43 -2.62
C ALA A 193 -18.30 -6.99 -2.53
N ASN A 194 -19.58 -6.82 -2.21
CA ASN A 194 -20.08 -5.53 -1.75
C ASN A 194 -19.98 -5.50 -0.23
N ASN A 195 -19.16 -4.61 0.31
CA ASN A 195 -19.00 -4.49 1.76
C ASN A 195 -20.32 -4.14 2.47
N LEU A 196 -21.25 -3.45 1.79
CA LEU A 196 -22.60 -3.19 2.30
C LEU A 196 -23.47 -4.44 2.34
N SER A 197 -23.19 -5.46 1.54
CA SER A 197 -23.88 -6.75 1.58
C SER A 197 -23.24 -7.71 2.58
N GLN A 198 -21.94 -7.54 2.86
CA GLN A 198 -21.24 -8.34 3.85
C GLN A 198 -21.64 -7.98 5.29
N LEU A 199 -22.03 -6.72 5.58
CA LEU A 199 -22.71 -6.19 6.80
C LEU A 199 -22.35 -6.77 8.19
N LEU A 200 -21.35 -7.62 8.33
CA LEU A 200 -21.11 -8.46 9.49
C LEU A 200 -19.60 -8.61 9.71
N ASP A 201 -19.18 -8.07 10.86
CA ASP A 201 -18.03 -8.50 11.65
C ASP A 201 -16.63 -8.26 11.06
N PHE A 202 -16.24 -6.99 10.99
CA PHE A 202 -14.84 -6.66 11.25
C PHE A 202 -14.65 -6.72 12.76
N GLY A 203 -14.14 -7.85 13.27
CA GLY A 203 -13.79 -8.04 14.68
C GLY A 203 -13.10 -6.78 15.23
N ALA A 204 -13.77 -6.13 16.19
CA ALA A 204 -13.46 -4.86 16.88
C ALA A 204 -14.58 -3.79 16.81
N GLY A 205 -15.74 -4.05 16.18
CA GLY A 205 -16.90 -3.16 16.27
C GLY A 205 -16.77 -1.84 15.49
N SER A 206 -15.93 -1.80 14.44
CA SER A 206 -15.82 -0.65 13.55
C SER A 206 -16.81 -0.72 12.40
N TYR A 207 -17.74 0.24 12.33
CA TYR A 207 -18.57 0.45 11.15
C TYR A 207 -17.71 0.95 9.97
N LEU A 208 -17.95 0.39 8.79
CA LEU A 208 -17.44 0.94 7.55
C LEU A 208 -18.31 2.15 7.17
N GLU A 209 -17.71 3.32 6.94
CA GLU A 209 -18.47 4.56 6.76
C GLU A 209 -18.57 5.01 5.29
N GLY A 210 -17.68 4.52 4.42
CA GLY A 210 -17.69 4.88 3.01
C GLY A 210 -16.52 4.33 2.20
N ALA A 211 -16.32 4.90 1.02
CA ALA A 211 -15.27 4.56 0.07
C ALA A 211 -14.23 5.67 -0.13
N SER A 212 -14.29 6.80 0.58
CA SER A 212 -13.26 7.84 0.50
C SER A 212 -11.90 7.32 0.98
N LEU A 213 -10.81 7.97 0.54
CA LEU A 213 -9.46 7.62 1.00
C LEU A 213 -9.33 7.76 2.53
N LYS A 214 -9.99 8.76 3.13
CA LYS A 214 -10.09 8.95 4.58
C LYS A 214 -10.66 7.72 5.28
N GLU A 215 -11.77 7.17 4.79
CA GLU A 215 -12.43 6.01 5.40
C GLU A 215 -11.63 4.72 5.19
N VAL A 216 -10.94 4.60 4.06
CA VAL A 216 -9.98 3.51 3.82
C VAL A 216 -8.84 3.57 4.84
N PHE A 217 -8.26 4.75 5.07
CA PHE A 217 -7.20 4.94 6.07
C PHE A 217 -7.70 4.64 7.47
N LEU A 218 -8.89 5.11 7.84
CA LEU A 218 -9.45 4.88 9.17
C LEU A 218 -9.68 3.38 9.43
N LYS A 219 -10.20 2.63 8.44
CA LYS A 219 -10.32 1.15 8.51
C LYS A 219 -8.94 0.52 8.74
N LYS A 220 -7.96 0.90 7.91
CA LYS A 220 -6.59 0.36 7.92
C LYS A 220 -5.85 0.66 9.23
N LEU A 221 -6.03 1.86 9.79
CA LEU A 221 -5.47 2.27 11.09
C LEU A 221 -6.08 1.50 12.26
N LYS A 222 -7.39 1.24 12.23
CA LYS A 222 -8.08 0.47 13.27
C LYS A 222 -7.71 -1.02 13.22
N ARG A 223 -7.67 -1.63 12.01
CA ARG A 223 -7.28 -3.04 11.81
C ARG A 223 -5.78 -3.25 12.03
N GLY A 224 -4.93 -2.52 11.31
CA GLY A 224 -3.48 -2.50 11.56
C GLY A 224 -2.72 -3.76 11.20
N HIS A 225 -3.21 -4.57 10.26
CA HIS A 225 -2.39 -5.66 9.71
C HIS A 225 -1.18 -5.05 8.98
N ASP A 226 -0.08 -5.80 8.84
CA ASP A 226 1.13 -5.27 8.20
C ASP A 226 0.83 -4.74 6.78
N VAL A 227 -0.05 -5.41 6.04
CA VAL A 227 -0.51 -4.97 4.71
C VAL A 227 -1.27 -3.65 4.75
N ASP A 228 -2.05 -3.39 5.80
CA ASP A 228 -2.78 -2.13 5.96
C ASP A 228 -1.83 -0.96 6.23
N LEU A 229 -0.87 -1.17 7.13
CA LEU A 229 0.13 -0.16 7.44
C LEU A 229 1.04 0.10 6.24
N SER A 230 1.38 -0.95 5.50
CA SER A 230 2.11 -0.85 4.23
C SER A 230 1.36 -0.02 3.19
N ASP A 231 0.05 -0.24 3.03
CA ASP A 231 -0.76 0.53 2.08
C ASP A 231 -0.78 2.03 2.47
N ILE A 232 -0.93 2.35 3.76
CA ILE A 232 -0.84 3.73 4.27
C ILE A 232 0.53 4.33 3.95
N ILE A 233 1.62 3.64 4.33
CA ILE A 233 3.00 4.11 4.11
C ILE A 233 3.28 4.37 2.63
N ASN A 234 2.81 3.50 1.73
CA ASN A 234 3.04 3.70 0.31
C ASN A 234 2.31 4.91 -0.26
N VAL A 235 1.15 5.26 0.30
CA VAL A 235 0.45 6.50 -0.05
C VAL A 235 1.19 7.71 0.51
N VAL A 236 1.55 7.71 1.80
CA VAL A 236 2.20 8.87 2.45
C VAL A 236 3.62 9.11 1.93
N MET A 237 4.28 8.08 1.43
CA MET A 237 5.59 8.17 0.78
C MET A 237 5.55 9.01 -0.49
N VAL A 238 4.46 8.90 -1.27
CA VAL A 238 4.30 9.58 -2.56
C VAL A 238 3.61 10.93 -2.41
N ASN A 239 2.75 11.08 -1.41
CA ASN A 239 1.96 12.29 -1.17
C ASN A 239 2.46 13.01 0.08
N SER A 240 3.10 14.17 -0.12
CA SER A 240 3.71 14.92 0.97
C SER A 240 2.68 15.39 2.01
N PHE A 241 3.12 15.41 3.27
CA PHE A 241 2.40 16.09 4.35
C PHE A 241 2.61 17.62 4.33
N ASP A 242 3.61 18.13 3.63
CA ASP A 242 3.86 19.58 3.56
C ASP A 242 3.30 20.18 2.26
N ASP A 243 3.40 19.45 1.15
CA ASP A 243 2.91 19.88 -0.16
C ASP A 243 1.51 19.33 -0.42
N VAL A 244 0.50 19.99 0.17
CA VAL A 244 -0.91 19.73 -0.15
C VAL A 244 -1.18 20.31 -1.53
N LYS A 245 -0.70 19.65 -2.58
CA LYS A 245 -1.25 19.86 -3.93
C LYS A 245 -2.78 19.72 -3.85
N ASP A 246 -3.51 20.42 -4.72
CA ASP A 246 -4.98 20.63 -4.77
C ASP A 246 -5.90 19.38 -4.77
N VAL A 247 -5.45 18.23 -4.26
CA VAL A 247 -6.26 17.03 -4.09
C VAL A 247 -6.97 17.09 -2.75
N GLU A 248 -8.20 17.64 -2.77
CA GLU A 248 -9.07 17.77 -1.59
C GLU A 248 -9.18 16.45 -0.79
N GLU A 249 -9.28 15.31 -1.47
CA GLU A 249 -9.38 14.00 -0.82
C GLU A 249 -8.12 13.63 0.00
N TRP A 250 -6.92 14.06 -0.42
CA TRP A 250 -5.70 13.84 0.38
C TRP A 250 -5.68 14.70 1.63
N ARG A 251 -6.13 15.96 1.54
CA ARG A 251 -6.26 16.87 2.69
C ARG A 251 -7.22 16.28 3.72
N GLU A 252 -8.37 15.77 3.28
CA GLU A 252 -9.34 15.12 4.17
C GLU A 252 -8.82 13.83 4.79
N THR A 253 -7.97 13.09 4.06
CA THR A 253 -7.38 11.85 4.54
C THR A 253 -6.56 12.07 5.82
N ARG A 254 -5.96 13.24 6.03
CA ARG A 254 -5.21 13.54 7.27
C ARG A 254 -6.08 13.51 8.51
N LYS A 255 -7.35 13.90 8.40
CA LYS A 255 -8.32 13.86 9.50
C LYS A 255 -8.49 12.43 10.05
N SER A 256 -8.22 11.40 9.23
CA SER A 256 -8.27 10.00 9.68
C SER A 256 -7.25 9.71 10.80
N PHE A 257 -6.08 10.34 10.79
CA PHE A 257 -5.07 10.16 11.84
C PHE A 257 -5.47 10.87 13.13
N GLU A 258 -6.04 12.08 13.02
CA GLU A 258 -6.58 12.82 14.17
C GLU A 258 -7.74 12.06 14.83
N GLU A 259 -8.68 11.55 14.03
CA GLU A 259 -9.79 10.72 14.50
C GLU A 259 -9.29 9.42 15.15
N ALA A 260 -8.32 8.74 14.51
CA ALA A 260 -7.70 7.53 15.05
C ALA A 260 -6.97 7.81 16.38
N ALA A 261 -6.19 8.89 16.45
CA ALA A 261 -5.50 9.31 17.65
C ALA A 261 -6.49 9.58 18.78
N ASN A 262 -7.63 10.22 18.51
CA ASN A 262 -8.62 10.54 19.54
C ASN A 262 -9.39 9.32 20.10
N THR A 263 -9.22 8.13 19.52
CA THR A 263 -9.80 6.90 20.08
C THR A 263 -9.11 6.49 21.39
N ARG A 264 -9.84 5.86 22.32
CA ARG A 264 -9.25 5.22 23.52
C ARG A 264 -8.69 3.82 23.24
N ASN A 265 -8.55 3.46 21.96
CA ASN A 265 -8.16 2.13 21.54
C ASN A 265 -6.62 1.99 21.51
N THR A 266 -6.08 1.11 22.35
CA THR A 266 -4.63 0.83 22.47
C THR A 266 -4.04 0.22 21.20
N ARG A 267 -4.80 -0.59 20.45
CA ARG A 267 -4.41 -1.13 19.14
C ARG A 267 -4.18 -0.01 18.13
N THR A 268 -5.10 0.97 18.05
CA THR A 268 -4.94 2.11 17.14
C THR A 268 -3.69 2.93 17.44
N ILE A 269 -3.42 3.21 18.72
CA ILE A 269 -2.20 3.93 19.13
C ILE A 269 -0.94 3.12 18.81
N SER A 270 -0.99 1.81 19.04
CA SER A 270 0.10 0.91 18.65
C SER A 270 0.32 0.98 17.13
N ASN A 271 -0.73 0.87 16.33
CA ASN A 271 -0.63 0.97 14.87
C ASN A 271 -0.01 2.30 14.41
N MET A 272 -0.36 3.42 15.05
CA MET A 272 0.26 4.72 14.76
C MET A 272 1.75 4.76 15.12
N ILE A 273 2.17 4.20 16.25
CA ILE A 273 3.59 4.07 16.61
C ILE A 273 4.32 3.18 15.60
N SER A 274 3.70 2.07 15.16
CA SER A 274 4.27 1.20 14.13
C SER A 274 4.44 1.90 12.79
N LEU A 275 3.47 2.73 12.39
CA LEU A 275 3.61 3.55 11.18
C LEU A 275 4.87 4.42 11.26
N CYS A 276 5.14 5.06 12.40
CA CYS A 276 6.37 5.83 12.61
C CYS A 276 7.63 4.95 12.50
N ARG A 277 7.65 3.80 13.18
CA ARG A 277 8.80 2.86 13.16
C ARG A 277 9.12 2.35 11.76
N TYR A 278 8.10 1.93 11.01
CA TYR A 278 8.24 1.45 9.64
C TYR A 278 8.62 2.58 8.68
N SER A 279 7.99 3.75 8.81
CA SER A 279 8.28 4.90 7.95
C SER A 279 9.73 5.34 8.05
N MET A 280 10.29 5.44 9.27
CA MET A 280 11.69 5.82 9.46
C MET A 280 12.68 4.78 8.90
N ALA A 281 12.41 3.48 9.10
CA ALA A 281 13.26 2.42 8.53
C ALA A 281 13.23 2.42 6.99
N ILE A 282 12.03 2.64 6.41
CA ILE A 282 11.83 2.72 4.96
C ILE A 282 12.48 3.99 4.39
N ALA A 283 12.42 5.11 5.11
CA ALA A 283 13.09 6.35 4.73
C ALA A 283 14.61 6.17 4.66
N GLU A 284 15.21 5.55 5.70
CA GLU A 284 16.64 5.26 5.73
C GLU A 284 17.07 4.36 4.58
N HIS A 285 16.35 3.26 4.34
CA HIS A 285 16.63 2.40 3.19
C HIS A 285 16.48 3.17 1.87
N SER A 286 15.48 4.06 1.73
CA SER A 286 15.30 4.87 0.51
C SER A 286 16.50 5.78 0.26
N ARG A 287 17.05 6.40 1.31
CA ARG A 287 18.29 7.17 1.21
C ARG A 287 19.47 6.31 0.76
N ASN A 288 19.63 5.11 1.34
CA ASN A 288 20.72 4.20 0.97
C ASN A 288 20.61 3.72 -0.49
N VAL A 289 19.39 3.40 -0.96
CA VAL A 289 19.15 3.05 -2.36
C VAL A 289 19.45 4.23 -3.28
N SER A 290 19.02 5.45 -2.93
CA SER A 290 19.33 6.66 -3.71
C SER A 290 20.85 6.83 -3.89
N LYS A 291 21.62 6.73 -2.79
CA LYS A 291 23.09 6.81 -2.81
C LYS A 291 23.73 5.71 -3.66
N ALA A 292 23.24 4.48 -3.52
CA ALA A 292 23.73 3.35 -4.29
C ALA A 292 23.48 3.54 -5.80
N ILE A 293 22.29 4.03 -6.18
CA ILE A 293 21.97 4.34 -7.58
C ILE A 293 22.87 5.47 -8.08
N GLU A 294 22.97 6.58 -7.36
CA GLU A 294 23.82 7.73 -7.71
C GLU A 294 25.28 7.33 -7.94
N LYS A 295 25.78 6.34 -7.18
CA LYS A 295 27.15 5.85 -7.32
C LYS A 295 27.37 4.95 -8.54
N TYR A 296 26.37 4.18 -8.97
CA TYR A 296 26.56 3.07 -9.91
C TYR A 296 25.65 3.10 -11.14
N HIS A 297 24.76 4.09 -11.32
CA HIS A 297 23.79 4.09 -12.42
C HIS A 297 24.43 4.04 -13.82
N GLU A 298 25.61 4.65 -14.00
CA GLU A 298 26.33 4.64 -15.28
C GLU A 298 26.87 3.26 -15.67
N GLU A 299 27.02 2.33 -14.70
CA GLU A 299 27.51 0.99 -15.00
C GLU A 299 26.60 0.21 -15.94
N ILE A 300 25.34 0.61 -16.13
CA ILE A 300 24.43 -0.02 -17.08
C ILE A 300 24.94 0.04 -18.53
N TYR A 301 25.88 0.94 -18.85
CA TYR A 301 26.54 1.03 -20.15
C TYR A 301 27.81 0.18 -20.25
N ASP A 302 28.32 -0.35 -19.14
CA ASP A 302 29.48 -1.24 -19.14
C ASP A 302 29.05 -2.64 -19.58
N GLU A 303 29.32 -2.98 -20.85
CA GLU A 303 28.98 -4.28 -21.44
C GLU A 303 29.69 -5.47 -20.76
N THR A 304 30.80 -5.24 -20.06
CA THR A 304 31.48 -6.30 -19.30
C THR A 304 30.76 -6.64 -18.01
N LYS A 305 30.17 -5.63 -17.34
CA LYS A 305 29.42 -5.81 -16.09
C LYS A 305 27.94 -6.13 -16.32
N TYR A 306 27.37 -5.56 -17.37
CA TYR A 306 25.97 -5.74 -17.79
C TYR A 306 25.93 -6.12 -19.28
N PRO A 307 26.29 -7.36 -19.64
CA PRO A 307 26.11 -7.84 -21.01
C PRO A 307 24.63 -7.88 -21.40
N ASP A 308 24.34 -8.01 -22.69
CA ASP A 308 22.97 -7.99 -23.22
C ASP A 308 22.01 -8.97 -22.55
N GLU A 309 22.50 -10.15 -22.15
CA GLU A 309 21.71 -11.14 -21.42
C GLU A 309 21.31 -10.65 -20.02
N GLU A 310 22.16 -9.86 -19.35
CA GLU A 310 21.81 -9.25 -18.06
C GLU A 310 20.79 -8.11 -18.25
N ILE A 311 20.89 -7.32 -19.33
CA ILE A 311 19.87 -6.31 -19.67
C ILE A 311 18.52 -6.98 -19.93
N LYS A 312 18.48 -8.06 -20.73
CA LYS A 312 17.28 -8.88 -20.94
C LYS A 312 16.70 -9.39 -19.63
N SER A 313 17.55 -9.89 -18.74
CA SER A 313 17.16 -10.37 -17.40
C SER A 313 16.55 -9.26 -16.55
N ILE A 314 17.15 -8.07 -16.51
CA ILE A 314 16.60 -6.89 -15.82
C ILE A 314 15.22 -6.54 -16.37
N CYS A 315 15.01 -6.61 -17.70
CA CYS A 315 13.71 -6.32 -18.29
C CYS A 315 12.61 -7.33 -17.90
N ASN A 316 12.95 -8.53 -17.42
CA ASN A 316 11.96 -9.53 -16.99
C ASN A 316 11.18 -9.15 -15.72
N ILE A 317 11.53 -8.05 -15.05
CA ILE A 317 10.79 -7.56 -13.89
C ILE A 317 9.39 -7.05 -14.24
N SER A 318 9.12 -6.70 -15.51
CA SER A 318 7.77 -6.31 -15.94
C SER A 318 7.55 -6.44 -17.44
N VAL A 319 6.30 -6.69 -17.84
CA VAL A 319 5.87 -6.76 -19.25
C VAL A 319 6.19 -5.46 -20.02
N HIS A 320 6.14 -4.29 -19.36
CA HIS A 320 6.46 -3.02 -20.01
C HIS A 320 7.92 -2.94 -20.47
N TRP A 321 8.85 -3.38 -19.62
CA TRP A 321 10.27 -3.43 -19.96
C TRP A 321 10.55 -4.46 -21.06
N GLN A 322 9.92 -5.64 -20.99
CA GLN A 322 10.00 -6.65 -22.05
C GLN A 322 9.50 -6.12 -23.41
N ASN A 323 8.38 -5.39 -23.42
CA ASN A 323 7.83 -4.81 -24.65
C ASN A 323 8.74 -3.71 -25.22
N PHE A 324 9.26 -2.82 -24.36
CA PHE A 324 10.18 -1.78 -24.79
C PHE A 324 11.45 -2.38 -25.43
N LEU A 325 12.04 -3.38 -24.77
CA LEU A 325 13.21 -4.09 -25.28
C LEU A 325 12.93 -4.74 -26.65
N LYS A 326 11.79 -5.40 -26.80
CA LYS A 326 11.39 -6.04 -28.06
C LYS A 326 11.21 -5.03 -29.20
N MET A 327 10.73 -3.83 -28.90
CA MET A 327 10.44 -2.81 -29.91
C MET A 327 11.65 -1.97 -30.30
N ASN A 328 12.55 -1.69 -29.34
CA ASN A 328 13.61 -0.68 -29.52
C ASN A 328 15.03 -1.25 -29.50
N GLY A 329 15.23 -2.51 -29.09
CA GLY A 329 16.54 -3.14 -29.02
C GLY A 329 17.32 -2.82 -27.73
N ILE A 330 18.51 -3.38 -27.60
CA ILE A 330 19.31 -3.36 -26.36
C ILE A 330 19.81 -1.96 -26.02
N ASP A 331 20.41 -1.23 -26.97
CA ASP A 331 21.06 0.05 -26.66
C ASP A 331 20.07 1.11 -26.16
N ALA A 332 18.93 1.24 -26.85
CA ALA A 332 17.84 2.10 -26.41
C ALA A 332 17.27 1.67 -25.05
N THR A 333 17.32 0.37 -24.74
CA THR A 333 16.89 -0.15 -23.44
C THR A 333 17.87 0.21 -22.33
N ARG A 334 19.19 0.18 -22.60
CA ARG A 334 20.21 0.65 -21.64
C ARG A 334 19.98 2.12 -21.30
N GLU A 335 19.75 2.96 -22.30
CA GLU A 335 19.45 4.38 -22.12
C GLU A 335 18.18 4.58 -21.30
N MET A 336 17.10 3.84 -21.60
CA MET A 336 15.86 3.93 -20.83
C MET A 336 16.05 3.48 -19.37
N ILE A 337 16.81 2.42 -19.12
CA ILE A 337 17.14 1.97 -17.75
C ILE A 337 17.94 3.06 -17.03
N HIS A 338 18.99 3.61 -17.67
CA HIS A 338 19.78 4.69 -17.11
C HIS A 338 18.93 5.89 -16.72
N ASN A 339 18.07 6.37 -17.62
CA ASN A 339 17.21 7.52 -17.37
C ASN A 339 16.25 7.25 -16.20
N PHE A 340 15.67 6.04 -16.16
CA PHE A 340 14.88 5.60 -15.01
C PHE A 340 15.70 5.61 -13.71
N LEU A 341 16.94 5.11 -13.71
CA LEU A 341 17.79 5.14 -12.51
C LEU A 341 18.05 6.57 -12.03
N VAL A 342 18.37 7.49 -12.95
CA VAL A 342 18.58 8.91 -12.62
C VAL A 342 17.32 9.52 -11.98
N GLU A 343 16.14 9.27 -12.54
CA GLU A 343 14.87 9.71 -11.94
C GLU A 343 14.68 9.14 -10.51
N GLN A 344 15.03 7.87 -10.30
CA GLN A 344 14.90 7.22 -9.00
C GLN A 344 15.82 7.82 -7.93
N ILE A 345 16.94 8.43 -8.27
CA ILE A 345 17.81 9.10 -7.28
C ILE A 345 17.00 10.15 -6.50
N GLU A 346 16.36 11.06 -7.21
CA GLU A 346 15.57 12.15 -6.63
C GLU A 346 14.24 11.65 -6.03
N GLU A 347 13.54 10.73 -6.70
CA GLU A 347 12.30 10.17 -6.16
C GLU A 347 12.53 9.50 -4.79
N LYS A 348 13.60 8.71 -4.64
CA LYS A 348 13.89 8.04 -3.37
C LYS A 348 14.26 9.02 -2.25
N ARG A 349 14.93 10.14 -2.57
CA ARG A 349 15.19 11.23 -1.60
C ARG A 349 13.89 11.88 -1.14
N ASN A 350 13.01 12.22 -2.08
CA ASN A 350 11.70 12.80 -1.79
C ASN A 350 10.82 11.85 -0.97
N TYR A 351 10.81 10.56 -1.30
CA TYR A 351 10.11 9.53 -0.54
C TYR A 351 10.60 9.43 0.91
N ALA A 352 11.92 9.48 1.13
CA ALA A 352 12.47 9.47 2.48
C ALA A 352 12.03 10.70 3.27
N LYS A 353 12.13 11.90 2.69
CA LYS A 353 11.71 13.15 3.31
C LYS A 353 10.22 13.13 3.67
N ASN A 354 9.35 12.67 2.76
CA ASN A 354 7.91 12.58 3.01
C ASN A 354 7.59 11.67 4.21
N LEU A 355 8.29 10.54 4.33
CA LEU A 355 8.12 9.60 5.44
C LEU A 355 8.66 10.13 6.78
N GLU A 356 9.75 10.91 6.74
CA GLU A 356 10.31 11.61 7.91
C GLU A 356 9.33 12.69 8.40
N THR A 357 8.83 13.55 7.49
CA THR A 357 7.77 14.54 7.81
C THR A 357 6.53 13.85 8.40
N PHE A 358 6.02 12.81 7.72
CA PHE A 358 4.87 12.04 8.19
C PHE A 358 5.08 11.50 9.61
N THR A 359 6.26 10.93 9.89
CA THR A 359 6.59 10.40 11.22
C THR A 359 6.56 11.51 12.27
N HIS A 360 7.15 12.68 11.99
CA HIS A 360 7.11 13.81 12.91
C HIS A 360 5.68 14.27 13.20
N THR A 361 4.84 14.43 12.17
CA THR A 361 3.44 14.83 12.34
C THR A 361 2.66 13.84 13.21
N ILE A 362 2.84 12.53 12.99
CA ILE A 362 2.14 11.51 13.77
C ILE A 362 2.64 11.46 15.22
N LEU A 363 3.95 11.60 15.45
CA LEU A 363 4.51 11.67 16.80
C LEU A 363 4.04 12.91 17.55
N GLU A 364 4.00 14.08 16.91
CA GLU A 364 3.45 15.31 17.50
C GLU A 364 1.99 15.12 17.92
N LEU A 365 1.18 14.52 17.06
CA LEU A 365 -0.22 14.22 17.34
C LEU A 365 -0.37 13.27 18.55
N LEU A 366 0.41 12.19 18.59
CA LEU A 366 0.41 11.25 19.71
C LEU A 366 0.89 11.93 21.01
N ASN A 367 1.99 12.67 20.96
CA ASN A 367 2.57 13.34 22.13
C ASN A 367 1.66 14.46 22.66
N SER A 368 0.93 15.14 21.78
CA SER A 368 -0.11 16.09 22.17
C SER A 368 -1.23 15.41 22.97
N LYS A 369 -1.71 14.25 22.48
CA LYS A 369 -2.74 13.46 23.17
C LYS A 369 -2.30 13.01 24.57
N PHE A 370 -1.05 12.58 24.71
CA PHE A 370 -0.54 12.00 25.97
C PHE A 370 0.18 13.01 26.88
N LYS A 371 0.10 14.31 26.54
CA LYS A 371 0.75 15.41 27.26
C LYS A 371 0.38 15.45 28.75
N HIS A 372 -0.88 15.20 29.10
CA HIS A 372 -1.36 15.25 30.49
C HIS A 372 -0.96 14.02 31.32
N GLN A 373 -0.53 12.96 30.67
CA GLN A 373 0.01 11.76 31.32
C GLN A 373 1.53 11.84 31.53
N ASN A 374 2.17 12.97 31.18
CA ASN A 374 3.63 13.13 31.18
C ASN A 374 4.36 12.04 30.38
N VAL A 375 3.77 11.61 29.27
CA VAL A 375 4.33 10.58 28.39
C VAL A 375 4.77 11.19 27.07
N VAL A 376 5.95 10.78 26.59
CA VAL A 376 6.50 11.15 25.29
C VAL A 376 6.90 9.88 24.55
N PHE A 377 6.46 9.75 23.29
CA PHE A 377 6.86 8.69 22.37
C PHE A 377 7.91 9.24 21.40
N GLU A 378 8.94 8.43 21.16
CA GLU A 378 10.06 8.75 20.27
C GLU A 378 10.44 7.56 19.41
N ILE A 379 10.96 7.83 18.22
CA ILE A 379 11.62 6.82 17.39
C ILE A 379 13.12 7.10 17.42
N GLU A 380 13.93 6.07 17.59
CA GLU A 380 15.39 6.15 17.52
C GLU A 380 15.81 6.80 16.19
N GLN A 381 16.72 7.79 16.28
CA GLN A 381 17.19 8.57 15.12
C GLN A 381 18.25 7.83 14.31
#